data_AF-A0A4Y2EDY5-F1
#
_entry.id   AF-A0A4Y2EDY5-F1
#
_cell.length_a   1.000
_cell.length_b   1.000
_cell.length_c   1.000
_cell.angle_alpha   90.00
_cell.angle_beta   90.00
_cell.angle_gamma   90.00
#
_symmetry.space_group_name_H-M   'P 1'
#
loop_
_entity.id
_entity.type
_entity.pdbx_description
1 polymer ?
#
loop_
_entity_poly.entity_id
_entity_poly.type
_entity_poly.pdbx_seq_one_letter_code
_entity_poly.pdbx_strand_id
1 'polypeptide(L)'
;MIHWNTITLSPPPLLRRFSSQEIWSKVQSVGTAAEWNFDKFPCHSEAMKRCVKLVNEASEKIVSSNSRDGFMKTTLLSRSSMPSFSRKSYFKVPRKTEGNSDFT
;
A
#
# COMPACT_ATOMS: atom_id res chain seq x y z
N MET A 1 -4.97 -6.61 -23.39
CA MET A 1 -4.21 -5.38 -23.70
C MET A 1 -5.08 -4.18 -23.36
N ILE A 2 -4.54 -3.15 -22.71
CA ILE A 2 -5.29 -1.94 -22.37
C ILE A 2 -5.30 -1.01 -23.60
N HIS A 3 -6.49 -0.64 -24.08
CA HIS A 3 -6.66 0.29 -25.20
C HIS A 3 -6.63 1.73 -24.70
N TRP A 4 -5.43 2.34 -24.69
CA TRP A 4 -5.22 3.68 -24.15
C TRP A 4 -5.99 4.79 -24.87
N ASN A 5 -6.27 4.62 -26.18
CA ASN A 5 -6.94 5.64 -27.00
C ASN A 5 -8.45 5.75 -26.76
N THR A 6 -9.05 4.76 -26.08
CA THR A 6 -10.49 4.75 -25.78
C THR A 6 -10.79 5.05 -24.31
N ILE A 7 -9.76 5.28 -23.50
CA ILE A 7 -9.91 5.54 -22.07
C ILE A 7 -10.06 7.04 -21.82
N THR A 8 -11.13 7.40 -21.11
CA THR A 8 -11.28 8.75 -20.58
C THR A 8 -10.30 8.94 -19.43
N LEU A 9 -9.28 9.77 -19.63
CA LEU A 9 -8.29 10.06 -18.60
C LEU A 9 -8.86 11.11 -17.63
N SER A 10 -9.20 10.69 -16.42
CA SER A 10 -9.53 11.63 -15.35
C SER A 10 -8.25 12.27 -14.81
N PRO A 11 -8.23 13.59 -14.55
CA PRO A 11 -7.11 14.21 -13.88
C PRO A 11 -6.89 13.58 -12.50
N PRO A 12 -5.64 13.46 -12.04
CA PRO A 12 -5.32 13.00 -10.70
C PRO A 12 -6.06 13.83 -9.64
N PRO A 13 -6.49 13.24 -8.51
CA PRO A 13 -7.17 13.97 -7.45
C PRO A 13 -6.43 15.23 -6.96
N LEU A 14 -5.09 15.18 -7.01
CA LEU A 14 -4.19 16.26 -6.64
C LEU A 14 -4.28 17.46 -7.59
N LEU A 15 -4.58 17.23 -8.87
CA LEU A 15 -4.69 18.26 -9.91
C LEU A 15 -6.14 18.69 -10.17
N ARG A 16 -7.12 18.00 -9.59
CA ARG A 16 -8.55 18.24 -9.82
C ARG A 16 -9.00 19.68 -9.49
N ARG A 17 -8.25 20.39 -8.65
CA ARG A 17 -8.57 21.77 -8.22
C ARG A 17 -8.05 22.85 -9.18
N PHE A 18 -7.24 22.47 -10.16
CA PHE A 18 -6.61 23.39 -11.10
C PHE A 18 -7.17 23.19 -12.51
N SER A 19 -7.34 24.29 -13.23
CA SER A 19 -7.65 24.27 -14.65
C SER A 19 -6.43 23.84 -15.48
N SER A 20 -6.67 23.32 -16.68
CA SER A 20 -5.59 22.98 -17.60
C SER A 20 -4.68 24.18 -17.92
N GLN A 21 -5.24 25.40 -17.99
CA GLN A 21 -4.47 26.61 -18.28
C GLN A 21 -3.54 26.99 -17.11
N GLU A 22 -4.00 26.88 -15.86
CA GLU A 22 -3.16 27.09 -14.67
C GLU A 22 -2.05 26.04 -14.59
N ILE A 23 -2.35 24.79 -14.95
CA ILE A 23 -1.34 23.74 -15.01
C ILE A 23 -0.28 24.09 -16.06
N TRP A 24 -0.72 24.49 -17.26
CA TRP A 24 0.18 24.85 -18.36
C TRP A 24 1.07 26.06 -18.03
N SER A 25 0.50 27.12 -17.47
CA SER A 25 1.27 28.31 -17.10
C SER A 25 2.34 27.98 -16.06
N LYS A 26 2.00 27.10 -15.11
CA LYS A 26 2.87 26.72 -14.00
C LYS A 26 3.95 25.70 -14.38
N VAL A 27 3.73 24.90 -15.44
CA VAL A 27 4.76 24.07 -16.07
C VAL A 27 5.75 24.91 -16.88
N GLN A 28 5.28 25.99 -17.51
CA GLN A 28 6.11 26.90 -18.31
C GLN A 28 6.92 27.87 -17.46
N SER A 29 6.34 28.40 -16.37
CA SER A 29 7.14 29.00 -15.33
C SER A 29 8.00 27.88 -14.74
N VAL A 30 9.32 28.02 -14.64
CA VAL A 30 10.19 27.03 -13.96
C VAL A 30 9.98 27.11 -12.43
N GLY A 31 8.72 27.12 -12.01
CA GLY A 31 8.27 27.22 -10.64
C GLY A 31 8.46 25.88 -9.94
N THR A 32 8.95 25.94 -8.71
CA THR A 32 9.13 24.74 -7.90
C THR A 32 7.77 24.19 -7.46
N ALA A 33 7.68 22.88 -7.18
CA ALA A 33 6.46 22.24 -6.68
C ALA A 33 5.91 22.89 -5.39
N ALA A 34 6.73 23.64 -4.66
CA ALA A 34 6.32 24.41 -3.48
C ALA A 34 5.36 25.57 -3.81
N GLU A 35 5.47 26.17 -4.99
CA GLU A 35 4.60 27.29 -5.40
C GLU A 35 3.18 26.88 -5.77
N TRP A 36 2.93 25.58 -5.91
CA TRP A 36 1.61 25.03 -6.22
C TRP A 36 0.69 24.99 -5.00
N ASN A 37 1.21 25.26 -3.80
CA ASN A 37 0.47 25.21 -2.53
C ASN A 37 -0.37 23.92 -2.40
N PHE A 38 0.18 22.78 -2.83
CA PHE A 38 -0.51 21.50 -2.68
C PHE A 38 -0.77 21.21 -1.21
N ASP A 39 -1.94 20.64 -0.92
CA ASP A 39 -2.23 20.11 0.40
C ASP A 39 -1.13 19.13 0.79
N LYS A 40 -0.60 19.24 2.02
CA LYS A 40 0.43 18.33 2.52
C LYS A 40 -0.19 16.94 2.68
N PHE A 41 -0.05 16.11 1.65
CA PHE A 41 -0.41 14.70 1.77
C PHE A 41 0.61 13.99 2.65
N PRO A 42 0.19 13.16 3.61
CA PRO A 42 1.10 12.36 4.42
C PRO A 42 1.72 11.26 3.55
N CYS A 43 2.74 11.61 2.78
CA CYS A 43 3.51 10.70 1.92
C CYS A 43 4.28 9.67 2.76
N HIS A 44 4.64 10.05 4.00
CA HIS A 44 5.31 9.19 4.99
C HIS A 44 4.37 8.71 6.09
N SER A 45 3.11 8.40 5.75
CA SER A 45 2.24 7.74 6.71
C SER A 45 2.80 6.36 7.11
N GLU A 46 2.54 5.95 8.36
CA GLU A 46 2.89 4.61 8.85
C GLU A 46 2.28 3.50 7.98
N ALA A 47 1.13 3.76 7.34
CA ALA A 47 0.52 2.85 6.37
C ALA A 47 1.41 2.66 5.13
N MET A 48 1.93 3.76 4.55
CA MET A 48 2.81 3.68 3.37
C MET A 48 4.08 2.88 3.68
N LYS A 49 4.70 3.12 4.85
CA LYS A 49 5.89 2.36 5.28
C LYS A 49 5.61 0.86 5.39
N ARG A 50 4.46 0.49 5.96
CA ARG A 50 4.03 -0.92 6.06
C ARG A 50 3.78 -1.53 4.68
N CYS A 51 3.14 -0.80 3.77
CA CYS A 51 2.90 -1.28 2.41
C CYS A 51 4.22 -1.54 1.67
N VAL A 52 5.16 -0.60 1.69
CA VAL A 52 6.47 -0.77 1.04
C VAL A 52 7.22 -1.97 1.62
N LYS A 53 7.21 -2.13 2.95
CA LYS A 53 7.81 -3.29 3.62
C LYS A 53 7.20 -4.62 3.14
N LEU A 54 5.87 -4.71 3.10
CA LEU A 54 5.18 -5.91 2.64
C LEU A 54 5.49 -6.23 1.17
N VAL A 55 5.57 -5.22 0.30
CA VAL A 55 5.93 -5.41 -1.12
C VAL A 55 7.36 -5.94 -1.23
N ASN A 56 8.30 -5.40 -0.46
CA ASN A 56 9.69 -5.85 -0.47
C ASN A 56 9.82 -7.29 0.03
N GLU A 57 9.22 -7.61 1.19
CA GLU A 57 9.21 -8.97 1.75
C GLU A 57 8.57 -9.99 0.79
N ALA A 58 7.46 -9.62 0.14
CA ALA A 58 6.81 -10.48 -0.84
C ALA A 58 7.70 -10.69 -2.08
N SER A 59 8.33 -9.61 -2.59
CA SER A 59 9.21 -9.67 -3.76
C SER A 59 10.41 -10.58 -3.52
N GLU A 60 11.05 -10.50 -2.35
CA GLU A 60 12.17 -11.37 -1.97
C GLU A 60 11.79 -12.86 -1.94
N LYS A 61 10.54 -13.19 -1.61
CA LYS A 61 10.07 -14.59 -1.54
C LYS A 61 9.65 -15.16 -2.90
N ILE A 62 9.46 -14.32 -3.93
CA ILE A 62 8.86 -14.68 -5.23
C ILE A 62 9.91 -15.01 -6.32
N VAL A 63 11.20 -15.11 -5.98
CA VAL A 63 12.31 -15.32 -6.94
C VAL A 63 12.16 -16.57 -7.84
N SER A 64 11.29 -17.55 -7.54
CA SER A 64 10.98 -18.69 -8.40
C SER A 64 9.46 -18.96 -8.54
N SER A 65 9.03 -19.60 -9.64
CA SER A 65 7.61 -19.92 -9.86
C SER A 65 7.01 -20.81 -8.74
N ASN A 66 7.79 -21.78 -8.26
CA ASN A 66 7.39 -22.66 -7.15
C ASN A 66 7.33 -21.91 -5.81
N SER A 67 8.25 -20.96 -5.57
CA SER A 67 8.22 -20.14 -4.35
C SER A 67 7.03 -19.17 -4.32
N ARG A 68 6.55 -18.73 -5.50
CA ARG A 68 5.35 -17.89 -5.63
C ARG A 68 4.07 -18.60 -5.20
N ASP A 69 3.82 -19.80 -5.71
CA ASP A 69 2.61 -20.56 -5.38
C ASP A 69 2.57 -20.96 -3.89
N GLY A 70 3.70 -21.42 -3.35
CA GLY A 70 3.84 -21.72 -1.92
C GLY A 70 3.61 -20.49 -1.05
N PHE A 71 4.19 -19.34 -1.41
CA PHE A 71 3.99 -18.08 -0.69
C PHE A 71 2.53 -17.61 -0.70
N MET A 72 1.85 -17.74 -1.85
CA MET A 72 0.44 -17.36 -1.97
C MET A 72 -0.47 -18.27 -1.15
N LYS A 73 -0.28 -19.59 -1.22
CA LYS A 73 -1.06 -20.59 -0.45
C LYS A 73 -0.86 -20.42 1.05
N THR A 74 0.38 -20.27 1.51
CA THR A 74 0.69 -20.06 2.93
C THR A 74 0.12 -18.74 3.46
N THR A 75 0.20 -17.66 2.68
CA THR A 75 -0.41 -16.37 3.05
C THR A 75 -1.94 -16.48 3.15
N LEU A 76 -2.59 -17.15 2.20
CA LEU A 76 -4.03 -17.34 2.21
C LEU A 76 -4.49 -18.19 3.40
N LEU A 77 -3.78 -19.30 3.67
CA LEU A 77 -4.06 -20.16 4.82
C LEU A 77 -3.92 -19.39 6.14
N SER A 78 -2.83 -18.63 6.31
CA SER A 78 -2.61 -17.77 7.49
C SER A 78 -3.74 -16.76 7.69
N ARG A 79 -4.18 -16.09 6.61
CA ARG A 79 -5.32 -15.15 6.66
C ARG A 79 -6.64 -15.84 6.96
N SER A 80 -6.88 -17.04 6.44
CA SER A 80 -8.10 -17.82 6.72
C SER A 80 -8.17 -18.35 8.14
N SER A 81 -7.00 -18.59 8.77
CA SER A 81 -6.89 -18.99 10.18
C SER A 81 -7.20 -17.85 11.14
N MET A 82 -7.06 -16.59 10.70
CA MET A 82 -7.40 -15.44 11.53
C MET A 82 -8.92 -15.32 11.71
N PRO A 83 -9.42 -15.23 12.95
CA PRO A 83 -10.85 -15.04 13.19
C PRO A 83 -11.33 -13.72 12.59
N SER A 84 -12.49 -13.74 11.95
CA SER A 84 -13.16 -12.53 11.51
C SER A 84 -13.85 -11.84 12.69
N PHE A 85 -13.71 -10.53 12.82
CA PHE A 85 -14.38 -9.74 13.85
C PHE A 85 -15.24 -8.65 13.22
N SER A 86 -16.48 -8.51 13.69
CA SER A 86 -17.38 -7.42 13.26
C SER A 86 -16.94 -6.05 13.78
N ARG A 87 -16.18 -6.01 14.90
CA ARG A 87 -15.64 -4.79 15.50
C ARG A 87 -14.21 -5.02 15.96
N LYS A 88 -13.37 -4.00 15.77
CA LYS A 88 -11.95 -4.04 16.15
C LYS A 88 -11.74 -4.28 17.65
N SER A 89 -12.65 -3.81 18.51
CA SER A 89 -12.57 -4.00 19.96
C SER A 89 -12.64 -5.46 20.41
N TYR A 90 -13.11 -6.37 19.55
CA TYR A 90 -13.16 -7.80 19.85
C TYR A 90 -11.84 -8.52 19.60
N PHE A 91 -10.90 -7.89 18.90
CA PHE A 91 -9.57 -8.44 18.70
C PHE A 91 -8.79 -8.39 20.02
N LYS A 92 -8.55 -9.57 20.61
CA LYS A 92 -7.66 -9.72 21.77
C LYS A 92 -6.27 -10.06 21.28
N VAL A 93 -5.28 -9.22 21.57
CA VAL A 93 -3.87 -9.51 21.29
C VAL A 93 -3.49 -10.77 22.08
N PRO A 94 -3.03 -11.85 21.41
CA PRO A 94 -2.54 -13.02 22.12
C PRO A 94 -1.40 -12.61 23.05
N ARG A 95 -1.54 -12.89 24.35
CA ARG A 95 -0.43 -12.72 25.29
C ARG A 95 0.65 -13.73 24.92
N LYS A 96 1.90 -13.29 24.80
CA LYS A 96 3.04 -14.21 24.73
C LYS A 96 3.03 -15.02 26.02
N THR A 97 2.68 -16.28 25.94
CA THR A 97 2.95 -17.23 27.02
C THR A 97 4.45 -17.48 27.01
N GLU A 98 5.15 -17.01 28.04
CA GLU A 98 6.47 -17.55 28.38
C GLU A 98 6.25 -19.03 28.68
N GLY A 99 6.59 -19.87 27.70
CA GLY A 99 6.61 -21.31 27.87
C GLY A 99 7.77 -21.65 28.78
N ASN A 100 7.44 -21.98 30.02
CA ASN A 100 8.31 -22.62 30.99
C ASN A 100 8.85 -23.94 30.40
N SER A 101 10.05 -24.29 30.85
CA SER A 101 10.77 -25.53 30.51
C SER A 101 9.93 -26.79 30.69
N ASP A 102 10.33 -27.84 29.96
CA ASP A 102 10.37 -29.25 30.38
C ASP A 102 9.84 -30.18 29.27
N PHE A 103 10.75 -30.55 28.36
CA PHE A 103 10.76 -31.91 27.84
C PHE A 103 12.16 -32.45 28.03
N THR A 104 12.21 -33.47 28.88
CA THR A 104 13.33 -34.35 29.21
C THR A 104 13.87 -35.06 27.98
#